data_AF-A0A969ICD6-F1
#
_entry.id   AF-A0A969ICD6-F1
#
_cell.length_a   1.000
_cell.length_b   1.000
_cell.length_c   1.000
_cell.angle_alpha   90.00
_cell.angle_beta   90.00
_cell.angle_gamma   90.00
#
_symmetry.space_group_name_H-M   'P 1'
#
loop_
_entity.id
_entity.type
_entity.pdbx_description
1 polymer ?
#
loop_
_entity_poly.entity_id
_entity_poly.type
_entity_poly.pdbx_seq_one_letter_code
_entity_poly.pdbx_strand_id
1 'polypeptide(L)'
;MFRNYFKAAVLQMRRNPLSSFINLLGLSVGIASCIIIFLFVFNEFKYDRFHKNDDRIYRAITKETSDGVTRQFAHSNMPLLPLMKTQMEEIEEAVRLLPQSV
;
A
#
# COMPACT_ATOMS: atom_id res chain seq x y z
N MET A 1 -1.51 -27.14 35.01
CA MET A 1 -2.88 -27.24 34.48
C MET A 1 -2.93 -27.19 32.94
N PHE A 2 -2.19 -26.30 32.26
CA PHE A 2 -2.13 -26.21 30.78
C PHE A 2 -1.90 -27.55 30.06
N ARG A 3 -1.04 -28.41 30.62
CA ARG A 3 -0.75 -29.77 30.12
C ARG A 3 -1.97 -30.70 30.10
N ASN A 4 -2.91 -30.55 31.04
CA ASN A 4 -4.14 -31.35 31.07
C ASN A 4 -5.15 -30.87 30.01
N TYR A 5 -5.31 -29.55 29.84
CA TYR A 5 -6.16 -29.00 28.80
C TYR A 5 -5.66 -29.35 27.40
N PHE A 6 -4.34 -29.26 27.17
CA PHE A 6 -3.74 -29.65 25.91
C PHE A 6 -3.94 -31.14 25.61
N LYS A 7 -3.77 -32.01 26.62
CA LYS A 7 -4.01 -33.46 26.49
C LYS A 7 -5.48 -33.77 26.18
N ALA A 8 -6.42 -33.06 26.81
CA ALA A 8 -7.85 -33.21 26.56
C ALA A 8 -8.23 -32.78 25.13
N ALA A 9 -7.72 -31.65 24.66
CA ALA A 9 -7.97 -31.16 23.30
C ALA A 9 -7.45 -32.14 22.22
N VAL A 10 -6.23 -32.67 22.41
CA VAL A 10 -5.64 -33.66 21.47
C VAL A 10 -6.44 -34.97 21.46
N LEU A 11 -6.92 -35.43 22.61
CA LEU A 11 -7.76 -36.63 22.69
C LEU A 11 -9.11 -36.42 21.99
N GLN A 12 -9.72 -35.24 22.15
CA GLN A 12 -10.97 -34.87 21.49
C GLN A 12 -10.81 -34.80 19.96
N MET A 13 -9.70 -34.23 19.47
CA MET A 13 -9.39 -34.18 18.03
C MET A 13 -9.16 -35.57 17.43
N ARG A 14 -8.52 -36.49 18.18
CA ARG A 14 -8.31 -37.88 17.75
C ARG A 14 -9.60 -38.71 17.70
N ARG A 15 -10.58 -38.40 18.55
CA ARG A 15 -11.88 -39.10 18.59
C ARG A 15 -12.75 -38.80 17.36
N ASN A 16 -12.70 -37.56 16.85
CA ASN A 16 -13.47 -37.13 15.68
C ASN A 16 -12.54 -36.50 14.63
N PRO A 17 -11.75 -37.31 13.90
CA PRO A 17 -10.68 -36.81 13.03
C PRO A 17 -11.20 -36.02 11.82
N LEU A 18 -12.30 -36.47 11.19
CA LEU A 18 -12.86 -35.82 10.00
C LEU A 18 -13.36 -34.40 10.30
N SER A 19 -14.21 -34.24 11.32
CA SER A 19 -14.75 -32.94 11.71
C SER A 19 -13.67 -32.00 12.24
N SER A 20 -12.70 -32.52 13.00
CA SER A 20 -11.57 -31.72 13.49
C SER A 20 -10.69 -31.23 12.35
N PHE A 21 -10.48 -32.06 11.32
CA PHE A 21 -9.71 -31.69 10.14
C PHE A 21 -10.40 -30.59 9.33
N ILE A 22 -11.70 -30.74 9.05
CA ILE A 22 -12.50 -29.74 8.32
C ILE A 22 -12.48 -28.39 9.07
N ASN A 23 -12.74 -28.40 10.37
CA ASN A 23 -12.74 -27.16 11.18
C ASN A 23 -11.35 -26.50 11.23
N LEU A 24 -10.28 -27.29 11.38
CA LEU A 24 -8.93 -26.77 11.42
C LEU A 24 -8.51 -26.20 10.07
N LEU A 25 -8.82 -26.88 8.96
CA LEU A 25 -8.53 -26.38 7.62
C LEU A 25 -9.31 -25.10 7.32
N GLY A 26 -10.62 -25.09 7.57
CA GLY A 26 -11.45 -23.92 7.30
C GLY A 26 -10.96 -22.69 8.08
N LEU A 27 -10.65 -22.87 9.37
CA LEU A 27 -10.10 -21.80 10.20
C LEU A 27 -8.72 -21.35 9.70
N SER A 28 -7.83 -22.29 9.35
CA SER A 28 -6.49 -21.98 8.87
C SER A 28 -6.51 -21.21 7.56
N VAL A 29 -7.36 -21.63 6.61
CA VAL A 29 -7.52 -20.96 5.31
C VAL A 29 -8.13 -19.57 5.50
N GLY A 30 -9.15 -19.43 6.36
CA GLY A 30 -9.76 -18.13 6.65
C GLY A 30 -8.80 -17.14 7.30
N ILE A 31 -7.96 -17.60 8.24
CA ILE A 31 -6.93 -16.76 8.84
C ILE A 31 -5.85 -16.40 7.80
N ALA A 32 -5.41 -17.37 6.99
CA ALA A 32 -4.40 -17.14 5.96
C ALA A 32 -4.88 -16.11 4.91
N SER A 33 -6.12 -16.21 4.44
CA SER A 33 -6.67 -15.26 3.47
C SER A 33 -6.75 -13.85 4.05
N CYS A 34 -7.22 -13.70 5.28
CA CYS A 34 -7.25 -12.42 5.98
C CYS A 34 -5.85 -11.81 6.13
N ILE A 35 -4.84 -12.61 6.49
CA ILE A 35 -3.45 -12.14 6.63
C ILE A 35 -2.89 -11.69 5.27
N ILE A 36 -3.13 -12.44 4.20
CA ILE A 36 -2.64 -12.08 2.85
C ILE A 36 -3.24 -10.74 2.42
N ILE A 37 -4.55 -10.56 2.57
CA ILE A 37 -5.23 -9.30 2.23
C ILE A 37 -4.68 -8.16 3.08
N PHE A 38 -4.53 -8.37 4.38
CA PHE A 38 -3.97 -7.37 5.29
C PHE A 38 -2.55 -6.96 4.88
N LEU A 39 -1.68 -7.92 4.57
CA LEU A 39 -0.31 -7.65 4.13
C LEU A 39 -0.28 -6.90 2.80
N PHE A 40 -1.16 -7.26 1.86
CA PHE A 40 -1.29 -6.55 0.59
C PHE A 40 -1.65 -5.07 0.81
N VAL A 41 -2.70 -4.81 1.59
CA VAL A 41 -3.15 -3.45 1.91
C VAL A 41 -2.08 -2.67 2.68
N PHE A 42 -1.42 -3.33 3.65
CA PHE A 42 -0.35 -2.71 4.42
C PHE A 42 0.85 -2.34 3.56
N ASN A 43 1.17 -3.16 2.57
CA ASN A 43 2.22 -2.87 1.59
C ASN A 43 1.82 -1.71 0.68
N GLU A 44 0.58 -1.68 0.20
CA GLU A 44 0.07 -0.59 -0.64
C GLU A 44 0.15 0.76 0.07
N PHE A 45 -0.24 0.83 1.35
CA PHE A 45 -0.10 2.05 2.15
C PHE A 45 1.35 2.49 2.39
N LYS A 46 2.34 1.63 2.14
CA LYS A 46 3.76 1.95 2.26
C LYS A 46 4.42 2.23 0.92
N TYR A 47 3.75 1.96 -0.20
CA TYR A 47 4.32 2.08 -1.54
C TYR A 47 4.93 3.46 -1.79
N ASP A 48 4.22 4.53 -1.43
CA ASP A 48 4.68 5.92 -1.64
C ASP A 48 5.60 6.46 -0.52
N ARG A 49 5.84 5.69 0.55
CA ARG A 49 6.58 6.14 1.75
C ARG A 49 8.00 5.60 1.88
N PHE A 50 8.67 5.39 0.74
CA PHE A 50 10.03 4.86 0.72
C PHE A 50 11.11 5.94 0.86
N HIS A 51 10.77 7.21 0.69
CA HIS A 51 11.69 8.33 0.82
C HIS A 51 11.77 8.83 2.27
N LYS A 52 12.96 9.29 2.69
CA LYS A 52 13.25 9.73 4.07
C LYS A 52 12.44 10.97 4.53
N ASN A 53 11.87 11.73 3.59
CA ASN A 53 11.07 12.94 3.80
C ASN A 53 9.79 12.90 2.93
N ASP A 54 9.08 11.77 2.92
CA ASP A 54 7.91 11.53 2.07
C ASP A 54 6.79 12.57 2.26
N ASP A 55 6.67 13.13 3.46
CA ASP A 55 5.72 14.19 3.82
C ASP A 55 5.95 15.52 3.11
N ARG A 56 7.17 15.77 2.62
CA ARG A 56 7.58 17.01 1.95
C ARG A 56 7.77 16.85 0.44
N ILE A 57 7.51 15.66 -0.11
CA ILE A 57 7.67 15.38 -1.54
C ILE A 57 6.32 15.54 -2.25
N TYR A 58 6.27 16.44 -3.23
CA TYR A 58 5.06 16.73 -3.99
C TYR A 58 5.31 16.62 -5.49
N ARG A 59 4.26 16.21 -6.23
CA ARG A 59 4.24 16.22 -7.70
C ARG A 59 3.46 17.41 -8.20
N ALA A 60 4.12 18.28 -8.97
CA ALA A 60 3.44 19.35 -9.69
C ALA A 60 2.58 18.74 -10.83
N ILE A 61 1.28 19.03 -10.81
CA ILE A 61 0.33 18.61 -11.84
C ILE A 61 -0.25 19.83 -12.55
N THR A 62 -0.59 19.68 -13.83
CA THR A 62 -1.25 20.74 -14.59
C THR A 62 -2.75 20.48 -14.61
N LYS A 63 -3.55 21.47 -14.23
CA LYS A 63 -5.00 21.43 -14.34
C LYS A 63 -5.42 22.40 -15.42
N GLU A 64 -6.07 21.89 -16.46
CA GLU A 64 -6.54 22.68 -17.60
C GLU A 64 -8.06 22.61 -17.67
N THR A 65 -8.71 23.76 -17.80
CA THR A 65 -10.16 23.84 -18.01
C THR A 65 -10.43 24.38 -19.40
N SER A 66 -11.05 23.59 -20.27
CA SER A 66 -11.48 24.00 -21.61
C SER A 66 -12.92 23.55 -21.84
N ASP A 67 -13.75 24.45 -22.37
CA ASP A 67 -15.18 24.20 -22.65
C ASP A 67 -15.97 23.60 -21.47
N GLY A 68 -15.68 24.07 -20.25
CA GLY A 68 -16.30 23.56 -19.02
C GLY A 68 -15.79 22.19 -18.56
N VAL A 69 -14.91 21.54 -19.33
CA VAL A 69 -14.27 20.27 -18.97
C VAL A 69 -12.92 20.55 -18.32
N THR A 70 -12.77 20.08 -17.09
CA THR A 70 -11.49 20.13 -16.36
C THR A 70 -10.71 18.84 -16.59
N ARG A 71 -9.49 18.95 -17.11
CA ARG A 71 -8.53 17.85 -17.24
C ARG A 71 -7.36 18.05 -16.28
N GLN A 72 -6.86 16.96 -15.72
CA GLN A 72 -5.65 16.95 -14.91
C GLN A 72 -4.59 16.13 -15.62
N PHE A 73 -3.40 16.70 -15.72
CA PHE A 73 -2.25 16.09 -16.36
C PHE A 73 -1.16 15.88 -15.34
N ALA A 74 -0.59 14.67 -15.35
CA ALA A 74 0.52 14.30 -14.47
C ALA A 74 1.88 14.82 -14.97
N HIS A 75 1.86 15.78 -15.90
CA HIS A 75 3.03 16.47 -16.44
C HIS A 75 2.87 17.98 -16.24
N SER A 76 4.00 18.68 -16.30
CA SER A 76 4.08 20.12 -16.18
C SER A 76 4.85 20.72 -17.35
N ASN A 77 4.63 22.02 -17.58
CA ASN A 77 5.33 22.76 -18.62
C ASN A 77 6.84 22.79 -18.34
N MET A 78 7.64 22.68 -19.41
CA MET A 78 9.10 22.68 -19.35
C MET A 78 9.74 23.83 -18.53
N PRO A 79 9.25 25.08 -18.55
CA PRO A 79 9.86 26.15 -17.74
C PRO A 79 9.43 26.14 -16.26
N LEU A 80 8.49 25.30 -15.83
CA LEU A 80 7.93 25.36 -14.48
C LEU A 80 9.01 25.14 -13.40
N LEU A 81 9.80 24.08 -13.53
CA LEU A 81 10.83 23.73 -12.55
C LEU A 81 11.88 24.83 -12.32
N PRO A 82 12.54 25.40 -13.36
CA PRO A 82 13.50 26.48 -13.14
C PRO A 82 12.85 27.76 -12.61
N LEU A 83 11.60 28.05 -12.98
CA LEU A 83 10.85 29.18 -12.44
C LEU A 83 10.55 28.99 -10.95
N MET A 84 10.10 27.80 -10.57
CA MET A 84 9.84 27.46 -9.16
C MET A 84 11.09 27.57 -8.30
N LYS A 85 12.25 27.07 -8.76
CA LYS A 85 13.53 27.22 -8.03
C LYS A 85 14.00 28.67 -7.88
N THR A 86 13.60 29.58 -8.77
CA THR A 86 14.02 30.99 -8.72
C THR A 86 13.03 31.88 -7.97
N GLN A 87 11.75 31.54 -7.96
CA GLN A 87 10.69 32.37 -7.38
C GLN A 87 10.17 31.87 -6.02
N MET A 88 10.47 30.63 -5.62
CA MET A 88 9.98 30.03 -4.39
C MET A 88 11.15 29.53 -3.55
N GLU A 89 11.44 30.22 -2.46
CA GLU A 89 12.54 29.88 -1.55
C GLU A 89 12.25 28.61 -0.73
N GLU A 90 10.97 28.22 -0.60
CA GLU A 90 10.53 27.04 0.15
C GLU A 90 10.89 25.71 -0.54
N ILE A 91 11.29 25.76 -1.81
CA ILE A 91 11.64 24.58 -2.60
C ILE A 91 13.13 24.30 -2.44
N GLU A 92 13.47 23.35 -1.57
CA GLU A 92 14.85 22.89 -1.37
C GLU A 92 15.42 22.22 -2.62
N GLU A 93 14.69 21.26 -3.18
CA GLU A 93 15.12 20.50 -4.35
C GLU A 93 13.95 20.20 -5.30
N ALA A 94 14.26 20.10 -6.59
CA ALA A 94 13.28 19.78 -7.62
C ALA A 94 13.92 18.97 -8.75
N VAL A 95 13.24 17.92 -9.19
CA VAL A 95 13.68 17.02 -10.26
C VAL A 95 12.58 16.87 -11.30
N ARG A 96 12.97 16.59 -12.56
CA ARG A 96 12.01 16.23 -13.61
C ARG A 96 12.06 14.73 -13.88
N LEU A 97 10.88 14.12 -13.91
CA LEU A 97 10.71 12.77 -14.44
C LEU A 97 10.42 12.88 -15.95
N LEU A 98 11.33 12.38 -16.77
CA LEU A 98 11.09 12.19 -18.19
C LEU A 98 10.51 10.78 -18.38
N PRO A 99 9.42 10.62 -19.16
CA PRO A 99 8.94 9.29 -19.49
C PRO A 99 10.05 8.53 -20.21
N GLN A 100 10.38 7.33 -19.74
CA GLN A 100 11.24 6.44 -20.51
C GLN A 100 10.46 6.00 -21.75
N SER A 101 10.95 6.36 -22.93
CA SER A 101 10.45 5.82 -24.19
C SER A 101 10.75 4.33 -24.22
N VAL A 102 9.72 3.50 -24.03
CA VAL A 102 9.74 2.07 -24.39
C VAL A 102 9.37 1.95 -25.86
#